data_AF-A0A2J8KMD8-F1
#
_entry.id   AF-A0A2J8KMD8-F1
#
_cell.length_a   1.000
_cell.length_b   1.000
_cell.length_c   1.000
_cell.angle_alpha   90.00
_cell.angle_beta   90.00
_cell.angle_gamma   90.00
#
_symmetry.space_group_name_H-M   'P 1'
#
loop_
_entity.id
_entity.type
_entity.pdbx_description
1 polymer ?
#
loop_
_entity_poly.entity_id
_entity_poly.type
_entity_poly.pdbx_seq_one_letter_code
_entity_poly.pdbx_strand_id
1 'polypeptide(L)'
;MAYVCKLLKSKTRPLVMIGVAWVMLLYRSIDSHTEDKGPIYNYRVEISIFFIIYIIIIAFFMMNIFVGFVIVTFQEQGEQEYKNCELDKNQRQCVEYALKARPLRRYIPKNQHQYKVWYVVNSTYFEYLMFVLILLNTICLAMQ
;
A
#
# COMPACT_ATOMS: atom_id res chain seq x y z
N MET A 1 -33.24 -14.00 -13.55
CA MET A 1 -32.92 -13.31 -12.28
C MET A 1 -33.46 -14.02 -11.03
N ALA A 2 -34.76 -14.36 -10.93
CA ALA A 2 -35.34 -15.01 -9.73
C ALA A 2 -34.66 -16.33 -9.32
N TYR A 3 -34.29 -17.18 -10.30
CA TYR A 3 -33.56 -18.44 -10.09
C TYR A 3 -32.18 -18.27 -9.47
N VAL A 4 -31.37 -17.42 -10.09
CA VAL A 4 -30.03 -17.08 -9.59
C VAL A 4 -30.12 -16.45 -8.21
N CYS A 5 -31.17 -15.67 -7.94
CA CYS A 5 -31.43 -15.10 -6.62
C CYS A 5 -31.75 -16.18 -5.56
N LYS A 6 -32.55 -17.21 -5.88
CA LYS A 6 -32.77 -18.39 -5.01
C LYS A 6 -31.48 -19.18 -4.77
N LEU A 7 -30.68 -19.40 -5.82
CA LEU A 7 -29.43 -20.15 -5.78
C LEU A 7 -28.35 -19.44 -4.96
N LEU A 8 -28.28 -18.11 -5.10
CA LEU A 8 -27.51 -17.23 -4.23
C LEU A 8 -27.98 -17.39 -2.78
N LYS A 9 -29.28 -17.20 -2.50
CA LYS A 9 -29.84 -17.22 -1.14
C LYS A 9 -29.61 -18.54 -0.39
N SER A 10 -29.53 -19.67 -1.09
CA SER A 10 -29.25 -20.98 -0.49
C SER A 10 -27.76 -21.22 -0.16
N LYS A 11 -26.81 -20.55 -0.83
CA LYS A 11 -25.36 -20.79 -0.68
C LYS A 11 -24.53 -19.55 -0.31
N THR A 12 -25.15 -18.39 -0.08
CA THR A 12 -24.51 -17.14 0.37
C THR A 12 -24.08 -17.20 1.83
N ARG A 13 -23.03 -17.97 2.13
CA ARG A 13 -22.14 -17.60 3.24
C ARG A 13 -21.11 -16.61 2.67
N PRO A 14 -20.86 -15.45 3.30
CA PRO A 14 -19.90 -14.45 2.80
C PRO A 14 -18.51 -15.03 2.51
N LEU A 15 -18.11 -16.06 3.27
CA LEU A 15 -16.87 -16.83 3.10
C LEU A 15 -16.75 -17.56 1.75
N VAL A 16 -17.87 -17.89 1.09
CA VAL A 16 -17.88 -18.65 -0.18
C VAL A 16 -17.41 -17.77 -1.35
N MET A 17 -17.57 -16.45 -1.25
CA MET A 17 -17.19 -15.49 -2.29
C MET A 17 -15.68 -15.17 -2.30
N ILE A 18 -14.98 -15.38 -1.18
CA ILE A 18 -13.58 -14.96 -0.99
C ILE A 18 -12.59 -16.03 -1.49
N GLY A 19 -13.02 -17.29 -1.63
CA GLY A 19 -12.19 -18.42 -2.07
C GLY A 19 -12.65 -19.06 -3.38
N VAL A 20 -11.97 -20.12 -3.83
CA VAL A 20 -12.18 -20.85 -5.11
C VAL A 20 -13.65 -21.24 -5.41
N ALA A 21 -14.51 -21.29 -4.40
CA ALA A 21 -15.92 -21.61 -4.54
C ALA A 21 -16.76 -20.58 -5.31
N TRP A 22 -16.32 -19.31 -5.43
CA TRP A 22 -17.04 -18.30 -6.21
C TRP A 22 -17.09 -18.65 -7.71
N VAL A 23 -16.02 -19.28 -8.23
CA VAL A 23 -15.92 -19.71 -9.62
C VAL A 23 -16.99 -20.77 -9.94
N MET A 24 -17.18 -21.76 -9.05
CA MET A 24 -18.22 -22.78 -9.23
C MET A 24 -19.64 -22.20 -9.15
N LEU A 25 -19.85 -21.17 -8.32
CA LEU A 25 -21.14 -20.47 -8.25
C LEU A 25 -21.40 -19.64 -9.51
N LEU A 26 -20.37 -19.00 -10.07
CA LEU A 26 -20.47 -18.26 -11.31
C LEU A 26 -20.85 -19.18 -12.47
N TYR A 27 -20.15 -20.30 -12.66
CA TYR A 27 -20.48 -21.26 -13.72
C TYR A 27 -21.90 -21.83 -13.56
N ARG A 28 -22.30 -22.23 -12.34
CA ARG A 28 -23.67 -22.68 -12.08
C ARG A 28 -24.73 -21.59 -12.32
N SER A 29 -24.37 -20.32 -12.15
CA SER A 29 -25.28 -19.21 -12.39
C SER A 29 -25.43 -18.91 -13.88
N ILE A 30 -24.35 -19.02 -14.66
CA ILE A 30 -24.35 -18.87 -16.12
C ILE A 30 -25.18 -19.97 -16.79
N ASP A 31 -25.07 -21.21 -16.30
CA ASP A 31 -25.78 -22.35 -16.89
C ASP A 31 -27.24 -22.48 -16.41
N SER A 32 -27.72 -21.56 -15.57
CA SER A 32 -29.06 -21.65 -14.99
C SER A 32 -30.17 -21.26 -15.97
N HIS A 33 -31.24 -22.07 -16.04
CA HIS A 33 -32.33 -21.92 -17.02
C HIS A 33 -33.69 -21.56 -16.39
N THR A 34 -34.55 -22.54 -16.07
CA THR A 34 -35.91 -22.38 -15.49
C THR A 34 -36.10 -23.23 -14.23
N GLU A 35 -37.15 -22.98 -13.43
CA GLU A 35 -37.45 -23.72 -12.18
C GLU A 35 -37.43 -25.22 -12.47
N ASP A 36 -36.75 -25.98 -11.60
CA ASP A 36 -36.74 -27.44 -11.61
C ASP A 36 -36.21 -28.11 -12.88
N LYS A 37 -35.49 -27.36 -13.74
CA LYS A 37 -34.79 -27.89 -14.92
C LYS A 37 -33.27 -27.88 -14.74
N GLY A 38 -32.61 -28.85 -15.38
CA GLY A 38 -31.15 -28.98 -15.37
C GLY A 38 -30.43 -27.80 -16.05
N PRO A 39 -29.11 -27.65 -15.81
CA PRO A 39 -28.31 -26.57 -16.38
C PRO A 39 -28.18 -26.72 -17.90
N ILE A 40 -28.22 -25.60 -18.62
CA ILE A 40 -27.93 -25.51 -20.06
C ILE A 40 -26.66 -24.66 -20.21
N TYR A 41 -25.65 -25.24 -20.85
CA TYR A 41 -24.34 -24.60 -21.00
C TYR A 41 -24.45 -23.21 -21.66
N ASN A 42 -23.85 -22.19 -21.04
CA ASN A 42 -23.77 -20.81 -21.53
C ASN A 42 -25.13 -20.13 -21.81
N TYR A 43 -26.21 -20.53 -21.14
CA TYR A 43 -27.54 -19.98 -21.40
C TYR A 43 -27.70 -18.51 -20.98
N ARG A 44 -27.01 -18.06 -19.92
CA ARG A 44 -27.11 -16.70 -19.36
C ARG A 44 -25.75 -16.05 -19.12
N VAL A 45 -25.00 -15.78 -20.19
CA VAL A 45 -23.71 -15.10 -20.09
C VAL A 45 -23.80 -13.70 -19.46
N GLU A 46 -24.91 -12.98 -19.63
CA GLU A 46 -25.11 -11.63 -19.06
C GLU A 46 -25.03 -11.59 -17.52
N ILE A 47 -25.33 -12.71 -16.86
CA ILE A 47 -25.26 -12.83 -15.40
C ILE A 47 -23.80 -12.78 -14.91
N SER A 48 -22.83 -13.16 -15.75
CA SER A 48 -21.40 -13.10 -15.41
C SER A 48 -20.92 -11.67 -15.10
N ILE A 49 -21.38 -10.68 -15.87
CA ILE A 49 -20.99 -9.27 -15.72
C ILE A 49 -21.46 -8.73 -14.36
N PHE A 50 -22.69 -9.08 -13.96
CA PHE A 50 -23.22 -8.72 -12.65
C PHE A 50 -22.38 -9.29 -11.50
N PHE A 51 -21.96 -10.55 -11.59
CA PHE A 51 -21.10 -11.18 -10.58
C PHE A 51 -19.71 -10.54 -10.50
N ILE A 52 -19.10 -10.18 -11.64
CA ILE A 52 -17.78 -9.54 -11.66
C ILE A 52 -17.82 -8.19 -10.95
N ILE A 53 -18.81 -7.34 -11.25
CA ILE A 53 -18.98 -6.04 -10.60
C ILE A 53 -19.22 -6.21 -9.10
N TYR A 54 -20.09 -7.16 -8.71
CA TYR A 54 -20.40 -7.45 -7.32
C TYR A 54 -19.17 -7.91 -6.52
N ILE A 55 -18.33 -8.77 -7.10
CA ILE A 55 -17.09 -9.26 -6.48
C ILE A 55 -16.10 -8.10 -6.27
N ILE A 56 -15.92 -7.23 -7.26
CA ILE A 56 -15.01 -6.07 -7.15
C ILE A 56 -15.46 -5.15 -6.01
N ILE A 57 -16.74 -4.83 -5.94
CA ILE A 57 -17.30 -3.95 -4.89
C ILE A 57 -17.08 -4.57 -3.50
N ILE A 58 -17.48 -5.83 -3.31
CA ILE A 58 -17.33 -6.48 -2.00
C ILE A 58 -15.86 -6.66 -1.61
N ALA A 59 -14.99 -7.04 -2.55
CA ALA A 59 -13.56 -7.17 -2.27
C ALA A 59 -12.94 -5.84 -1.83
N PHE A 60 -13.30 -4.74 -2.49
CA PHE A 60 -12.83 -3.39 -2.11
C PHE A 60 -13.30 -3.01 -0.71
N PHE A 61 -14.58 -3.22 -0.39
CA PHE A 61 -15.09 -2.97 0.97
C PHE A 61 -14.43 -3.84 2.02
N MET A 62 -14.24 -5.14 1.76
CA MET A 62 -13.58 -6.06 2.70
C MET A 62 -12.12 -5.66 2.97
N MET A 63 -11.36 -5.26 1.94
CA MET A 63 -10.00 -4.75 2.10
C MET A 63 -9.99 -3.45 2.91
N ASN A 64 -10.89 -2.51 2.63
CA ASN A 64 -10.94 -1.24 3.37
C ASN A 64 -11.32 -1.42 4.84
N ILE A 65 -12.25 -2.32 5.15
CA ILE A 65 -12.59 -2.66 6.53
C ILE A 65 -11.40 -3.30 7.24
N PHE A 66 -10.70 -4.21 6.57
CA PHE A 66 -9.51 -4.86 7.12
C PHE A 66 -8.40 -3.85 7.41
N VAL A 67 -8.06 -2.99 6.43
CA VAL A 67 -7.06 -1.93 6.60
C VAL A 67 -7.46 -0.96 7.71
N GLY A 68 -8.74 -0.55 7.77
CA GLY A 68 -9.25 0.30 8.84
C GLY A 68 -9.10 -0.32 10.22
N PHE A 69 -9.48 -1.59 10.38
CA PHE A 69 -9.30 -2.33 11.63
C PHE A 69 -7.82 -2.42 12.03
N VAL A 70 -6.95 -2.81 11.09
CA VAL A 70 -5.51 -2.92 11.33
C VAL A 70 -4.91 -1.57 11.77
N ILE A 71 -5.26 -0.48 11.09
CA ILE A 71 -4.80 0.88 11.46
C ILE A 71 -5.25 1.24 12.88
N VAL A 72 -6.53 1.03 13.22
CA VAL A 72 -7.05 1.35 14.55
C VAL A 72 -6.33 0.54 15.62
N THR A 73 -6.10 -0.76 15.38
CA THR A 73 -5.36 -1.60 16.34
C THR A 73 -3.91 -1.15 16.54
N PHE A 74 -3.21 -0.75 15.47
CA PHE A 74 -1.85 -0.23 15.58
C PHE A 74 -1.80 1.13 16.28
N GLN A 75 -2.78 2.00 16.04
CA GLN A 75 -2.90 3.27 16.73
C GLN A 75 -3.13 3.05 18.23
N GLU A 76 -4.04 2.14 18.59
CA GLU A 76 -4.33 1.84 19.99
C GLU A 76 -3.13 1.21 20.70
N GLN A 77 -2.44 0.25 20.07
CA GLN A 77 -1.21 -0.33 20.64
C GLN A 77 -0.10 0.71 20.78
N GLY A 78 0.09 1.56 19.77
CA GLY A 78 1.09 2.64 19.81
C GLY A 78 0.79 3.71 20.86
N GLU A 79 -0.49 3.97 21.16
CA GLU A 79 -0.88 4.90 22.22
C GLU A 79 -0.86 4.27 23.61
N GLN A 80 -1.24 2.99 23.74
CA GLN A 80 -1.22 2.27 25.02
C GLN A 80 0.18 2.14 25.62
N GLU A 81 1.21 1.96 24.78
CA GLU A 81 2.61 1.94 25.24
C GLU A 81 3.05 3.27 25.90
N TYR A 82 2.33 4.36 25.62
CA TYR A 82 2.67 5.72 26.07
C TYR A 82 1.65 6.37 27.01
N LYS A 83 0.60 5.66 27.44
CA LYS A 83 -0.44 6.16 28.36
C LYS A 83 0.07 6.62 29.73
N ASN A 84 1.30 6.28 30.12
CA ASN A 84 1.86 6.59 31.44
C ASN A 84 2.73 7.87 31.48
N CYS A 85 2.76 8.68 30.43
CA CYS A 85 3.50 9.95 30.41
C CYS A 85 2.55 11.15 30.28
N GLU A 86 2.68 12.13 31.18
CA GLU A 86 1.93 13.42 31.16
C GLU A 86 2.25 14.34 29.96
N LEU A 87 3.15 13.93 29.07
CA LEU A 87 3.64 14.75 27.95
C LEU A 87 2.89 14.46 26.65
N ASP A 88 2.48 15.51 25.93
CA ASP A 88 1.88 15.39 24.59
C ASP A 88 2.86 14.81 23.55
N LYS A 89 2.34 14.20 22.46
CA LYS A 89 3.13 13.56 21.40
C LYS A 89 4.21 14.49 20.84
N ASN A 90 3.87 15.77 20.61
CA ASN A 90 4.81 16.76 20.06
C ASN A 90 5.92 17.12 21.04
N GLN A 91 5.56 17.27 22.33
CA GLN A 91 6.53 17.58 23.37
C GLN A 91 7.52 16.44 23.53
N ARG A 92 7.05 15.20 23.49
CA ARG A 92 7.91 14.02 23.59
C ARG A 92 8.88 13.90 22.44
N GLN A 93 8.44 14.12 21.19
CA GLN A 93 9.34 14.11 20.04
C GLN A 93 10.40 15.21 20.14
N CYS A 94 10.04 16.40 20.65
CA CYS A 94 10.98 17.49 20.88
C CYS A 94 12.01 17.14 21.97
N VAL A 95 11.57 16.60 23.09
CA VAL A 95 12.45 16.18 24.21
C VAL A 95 13.37 15.04 23.79
N GLU A 96 12.83 14.03 23.10
CA GLU A 96 13.63 12.91 22.60
C GLU A 96 14.69 13.37 21.58
N TYR A 97 14.32 14.28 20.68
CA TYR A 97 15.27 14.88 19.75
C TYR A 97 16.37 15.65 20.49
N ALA A 98 15.99 16.50 21.45
CA ALA A 98 16.95 17.28 22.24
C ALA A 98 17.91 16.38 23.05
N LEU A 99 17.40 15.27 23.61
CA LEU A 99 18.20 14.33 24.41
C LEU A 99 19.08 13.41 23.56
N LYS A 100 18.64 13.01 22.35
CA LYS A 100 19.38 12.09 21.47
C LYS A 100 20.25 12.78 20.43
N ALA A 101 20.07 14.08 20.19
CA ALA A 101 20.84 14.82 19.20
C ALA A 101 22.34 14.74 19.53
N ARG A 102 23.13 14.20 18.58
CA ARG A 102 24.59 14.23 18.65
C ARG A 102 25.10 15.36 17.76
N PRO A 103 26.14 16.09 18.19
CA PRO A 103 26.70 17.15 17.38
C PRO A 103 27.23 16.60 16.06
N LEU A 104 26.94 17.30 14.96
CA LEU A 104 27.50 16.98 13.64
C LEU A 104 29.02 17.20 13.68
N ARG A 105 29.78 16.15 13.37
CA ARG A 105 31.24 16.25 13.29
C ARG A 105 31.64 16.92 11.98
N ARG A 106 31.96 18.22 12.03
CA ARG A 106 32.54 18.95 10.90
C ARG A 106 34.06 18.97 11.03
N TYR A 107 34.77 18.34 10.09
CA TYR A 107 36.24 18.38 10.06
C TYR A 107 36.70 19.67 9.38
N ILE A 108 37.26 20.61 10.15
CA ILE A 108 37.79 21.88 9.67
C ILE A 108 39.33 21.78 9.70
N PRO A 109 40.02 21.83 8.53
CA PRO A 109 41.47 21.74 8.47
C PRO A 109 42.14 23.00 9.04
N LYS A 110 43.28 22.83 9.72
CA LYS A 110 44.02 23.94 10.37
C LYS A 110 45.02 24.64 9.44
N ASN A 111 45.53 23.95 8.42
CA ASN A 111 46.54 24.48 7.50
C ASN A 111 45.91 25.34 6.39
N GLN A 112 46.49 26.49 6.06
CA GLN A 112 45.95 27.44 5.08
C GLN A 112 45.75 26.82 3.67
N HIS A 113 46.70 26.01 3.19
CA HIS A 113 46.57 25.33 1.90
C HIS A 113 45.45 24.29 1.90
N GLN A 114 45.33 23.51 2.98
CA GLN A 114 44.26 22.51 3.13
C GLN A 114 42.89 23.17 3.25
N TYR A 115 42.80 24.33 3.92
CA TYR A 115 41.57 25.11 4.01
C TYR A 115 41.11 25.60 2.64
N LYS A 116 42.03 26.05 1.78
CA LYS A 116 41.69 26.48 0.42
C LYS A 116 41.09 25.36 -0.42
N VAL A 117 41.65 24.15 -0.33
CA VAL A 117 41.10 22.96 -1.00
C VAL A 117 39.76 22.55 -0.39
N TRP A 118 39.66 22.52 0.94
CA TRP A 118 38.43 22.20 1.66
C TRP A 118 37.29 23.15 1.30
N TYR A 119 37.58 24.45 1.16
CA TYR A 119 36.60 25.45 0.76
C TYR A 119 36.08 25.21 -0.66
N VAL A 120 36.95 24.82 -1.60
CA VAL A 120 36.56 24.52 -2.99
C VAL A 120 35.71 23.25 -3.04
N VAL A 121 36.12 22.17 -2.38
CA VAL A 121 35.40 20.89 -2.36
C VAL A 121 34.04 21.02 -1.67
N ASN A 122 33.96 21.85 -0.63
CA ASN A 122 32.72 22.09 0.11
C ASN A 122 31.85 23.22 -0.50
N SER A 123 32.19 23.69 -1.70
CA SER A 123 31.43 24.72 -2.38
C SER A 123 30.27 24.11 -3.15
N THR A 124 29.12 24.78 -3.17
CA THR A 124 27.94 24.37 -3.96
C THR A 124 28.24 24.23 -5.44
N TYR A 125 29.16 25.04 -6.00
CA TYR A 125 29.58 24.91 -7.39
C TYR A 125 30.22 23.54 -7.71
N PHE A 126 30.99 23.00 -6.76
CA PHE A 126 31.62 21.68 -6.92
C PHE A 126 30.58 20.56 -6.82
N GLU A 127 29.58 20.70 -5.95
CA GLU A 127 28.45 19.77 -5.85
C GLU A 127 27.65 19.70 -7.18
N TYR A 128 27.34 20.85 -7.80
CA TYR A 128 26.67 20.87 -9.10
C TYR A 128 27.52 20.25 -10.22
N LEU A 129 28.84 20.48 -10.22
CA LEU A 129 29.75 19.88 -11.19
C LEU A 129 29.75 18.35 -11.08
N MET A 130 29.87 17.82 -9.85
CA MET A 130 29.81 16.38 -9.61
C MET A 130 28.46 15.77 -10.04
N PHE A 131 27.36 16.47 -9.76
CA PHE A 131 26.03 16.03 -10.18
C PHE A 131 25.90 15.96 -11.72
N VAL A 132 26.40 16.97 -12.43
CA VAL A 132 26.40 16.99 -13.91
C VAL A 132 27.26 15.86 -14.47
N LEU A 133 28.44 15.60 -13.90
CA LEU A 133 29.30 14.49 -14.35
C LEU A 133 28.62 13.13 -14.18
N ILE A 134 27.93 12.90 -13.07
CA ILE A 134 27.16 11.66 -12.84
C ILE A 134 26.02 11.54 -13.88
N LEU A 135 25.30 12.62 -14.15
CA LEU A 135 24.24 12.63 -15.16
C LEU A 135 24.78 12.33 -16.55
N LEU A 136 25.87 12.98 -16.96
CA LEU A 136 26.51 12.76 -18.25
C LEU A 136 27.01 11.32 -18.41
N ASN A 137 27.64 10.76 -17.36
CA ASN A 137 28.06 9.36 -17.38
C ASN A 137 26.88 8.39 -17.54
N THR A 138 25.78 8.64 -16.82
CA THR A 138 24.54 7.84 -16.93
C THR A 138 23.94 7.90 -18.34
N ILE A 139 23.90 9.09 -18.96
CA ILE A 139 23.42 9.27 -20.34
C ILE A 139 24.33 8.56 -21.34
N CYS A 140 25.65 8.66 -21.18
CA CYS A 140 26.62 7.93 -22.01
C CYS A 140 26.41 6.42 -21.94
N LEU A 141 26.19 5.87 -20.74
CA LEU A 141 25.88 4.44 -20.56
C LEU A 141 24.53 4.05 -21.17
N ALA A 142 23.52 4.93 -21.14
CA ALA A 142 22.20 4.65 -21.72
C ALA A 142 22.18 4.71 -23.26
N MET A 143 23.13 5.41 -23.88
CA MET A 143 23.30 5.47 -25.34
C MET A 143 24.14 4.32 -25.90
N GLN A 144 24.75 3.51 -25.03
CA GLN A 144 25.54 2.33 -25.40
C GLN A 144 24.66 1.08 -25.46
#